data_AF-A0ABD6EI71-F1
#
_entry.id   AF-A0ABD6EI71-F1
#
_cell.length_a   1.000
_cell.length_b   1.000
_cell.length_c   1.000
_cell.angle_alpha   90.00
_cell.angle_beta   90.00
_cell.angle_gamma   90.00
#
_symmetry.space_group_name_H-M   'P 1'
#
loop_
_entity.id
_entity.type
_entity.pdbx_description
1 polymer ?
#
loop_
_entity_poly.entity_id
_entity_poly.type
_entity_poly.pdbx_seq_one_letter_code
_entity_poly.pdbx_strand_id
1 'polypeptide(L)'
;MTMSDMTENAASTSVTINDVKKALSDRDELDRLIADYEGVLASHGITLDTPLVDEEDYPLANVDIYAVRPVRRDLIRARNDRIALTVKIEKMLHELHSSCGGSKPPSDTTNATVEKPVVHRTSNEVFARIGVVSPYSPADNAGLRGGDCLIQFGPFHAGNLDDIKQMLEFIQDSIEKPIRLTVVRGERPIRLELTPRYWSGRGLLGCSVIPMTSAKII
;
A
#
# COMPACT_ATOMS: atom_id res chain seq x y z
N MET A 1 -35.94 -1.04 45.08
CA MET A 1 -36.62 -0.04 44.22
C MET A 1 -35.66 1.12 44.06
N THR A 2 -34.99 1.38 42.93
CA THR A 2 -35.25 1.07 41.53
C THR A 2 -33.93 0.96 40.75
N MET A 3 -33.83 -0.10 39.94
CA MET A 3 -32.99 -0.15 38.74
C MET A 3 -33.53 0.86 37.73
N SER A 4 -32.66 1.62 37.09
CA SER A 4 -32.88 2.31 35.81
C SER A 4 -31.48 2.56 35.25
N ASP A 5 -30.94 1.63 34.46
CA ASP A 5 -31.06 1.69 33.00
C ASP A 5 -30.71 3.07 32.46
N MET A 6 -29.47 3.18 31.96
CA MET A 6 -29.19 3.81 30.68
C MET A 6 -27.78 3.39 30.28
N THR A 7 -27.74 2.23 29.62
CA THR A 7 -26.72 1.85 28.65
C THR A 7 -26.35 3.08 27.82
N GLU A 8 -25.17 3.62 28.08
CA GLU A 8 -24.59 4.69 27.28
C GLU A 8 -24.37 4.12 25.88
N ASN A 9 -25.22 4.60 24.98
CA ASN A 9 -25.37 4.20 23.61
C ASN A 9 -24.01 4.27 22.89
N ALA A 10 -23.34 3.12 22.76
CA ALA A 10 -22.25 2.93 21.82
C ALA A 10 -22.84 3.12 20.41
N ALA A 11 -22.96 4.37 19.98
CA ALA A 11 -23.15 4.73 18.61
C ALA A 11 -21.90 4.26 17.86
N SER A 12 -21.94 3.04 17.36
CA SER A 12 -21.09 2.57 16.28
C SER A 12 -21.42 3.41 15.05
N THR A 13 -20.94 4.64 15.02
CA THR A 13 -20.94 5.47 13.82
C THR A 13 -19.97 4.80 12.87
N SER A 14 -20.50 3.97 11.96
CA SER A 14 -19.71 3.42 10.86
C SER A 14 -19.08 4.61 10.13
N VAL A 15 -17.79 4.81 10.36
CA VAL A 15 -17.02 5.86 9.70
C VAL A 15 -17.25 5.73 8.19
N THR A 16 -17.71 6.80 7.54
CA THR A 16 -17.97 6.75 6.11
C THR A 16 -16.79 7.29 5.32
N ILE A 17 -16.65 6.87 4.06
CA ILE A 17 -15.62 7.40 3.14
C ILE A 17 -15.77 8.92 2.96
N ASN A 18 -16.98 9.46 3.05
CA ASN A 18 -17.24 10.89 2.93
C ASN A 18 -16.66 11.68 4.12
N ASP A 19 -16.73 11.13 5.33
CA ASP A 19 -16.15 11.76 6.51
C ASP A 19 -14.62 11.85 6.42
N VAL A 20 -13.98 10.81 5.87
CA VAL A 20 -12.54 10.80 5.61
C VAL A 20 -12.17 11.86 4.56
N LYS A 21 -12.94 11.95 3.46
CA LYS A 21 -12.72 12.98 2.44
C LYS A 21 -12.87 14.39 2.99
N LYS A 22 -13.85 14.63 3.86
CA LYS A 22 -14.03 15.92 4.54
C LYS A 22 -12.82 16.24 5.42
N ALA A 23 -12.38 15.29 6.26
CA ALA A 23 -11.21 15.48 7.12
C ALA A 23 -9.92 15.76 6.33
N LEU A 24 -9.77 15.19 5.12
CA LEU A 24 -8.67 15.51 4.21
C LEU A 24 -8.76 16.96 3.68
N SER A 25 -9.96 17.41 3.30
CA SER A 25 -10.17 18.81 2.89
C SER A 25 -9.84 19.78 4.03
N ASP A 26 -10.32 19.50 5.25
CA ASP A 26 -10.03 20.31 6.44
C ASP A 26 -8.52 20.37 6.74
N ARG A 27 -7.80 19.26 6.53
CA ARG A 27 -6.34 19.22 6.66
C ARG A 27 -5.64 20.09 5.60
N ASP A 28 -6.09 20.01 4.35
CA ASP A 28 -5.51 20.80 3.26
C ASP A 28 -5.76 22.31 3.46
N GLU A 29 -6.87 22.68 4.10
CA GLU A 29 -7.14 24.07 4.53
C GLU A 29 -6.16 24.52 5.63
N LEU A 30 -5.88 23.68 6.63
CA LEU A 30 -4.86 23.98 7.64
C LEU A 30 -3.47 24.13 7.02
N ASP A 31 -3.12 23.29 6.04
CA ASP A 31 -1.83 23.38 5.35
C ASP A 31 -1.67 24.70 4.59
N ARG A 32 -2.76 25.23 4.00
CA ARG A 32 -2.77 26.56 3.40
C ARG A 32 -2.56 27.67 4.44
N LEU A 33 -3.28 27.62 5.55
CA LEU A 33 -3.13 28.61 6.64
C LEU A 33 -1.72 28.59 7.23
N ILE A 34 -1.13 27.41 7.40
CA ILE A 34 0.25 27.25 7.84
C ILE A 34 1.20 27.95 6.88
N ALA A 35 1.05 27.74 5.57
CA ALA A 35 1.88 28.40 4.56
C ALA A 35 1.72 29.94 4.58
N ASP A 36 0.51 30.45 4.78
CA ASP A 36 0.24 31.88 4.88
C ASP A 36 0.94 32.49 6.10
N TYR A 37 0.81 31.87 7.28
CA TYR A 37 1.48 32.33 8.51
C TYR A 37 3.01 32.24 8.41
N GLU A 38 3.54 31.18 7.80
CA GLU A 38 4.98 31.05 7.54
C GLU A 38 5.48 32.14 6.59
N GLY A 39 4.69 32.51 5.56
CA GLY A 39 4.99 33.64 4.69
C GLY A 39 5.04 34.98 5.42
N VAL A 40 4.10 35.21 6.36
CA VAL A 40 4.11 36.40 7.21
C VAL A 40 5.33 36.42 8.14
N LEU A 41 5.73 35.28 8.71
CA LEU A 41 6.92 35.22 9.55
C LEU A 41 8.22 35.44 8.74
N ALA A 42 8.27 34.89 7.53
CA ALA A 42 9.39 35.06 6.61
C ALA A 42 9.57 36.53 6.18
N SER A 43 8.49 37.29 5.97
CA SER A 43 8.59 38.72 5.63
C SER A 43 9.18 39.57 6.76
N HIS A 44 9.02 39.14 8.01
CA HIS A 44 9.63 39.76 9.19
C HIS A 44 11.03 39.18 9.50
N GLY A 45 11.50 38.18 8.73
CA GLY A 45 12.83 37.59 8.88
C GLY A 45 13.00 36.68 10.11
N ILE A 46 11.91 36.10 10.60
CA ILE A 46 11.84 35.42 11.90
C ILE A 46 11.28 34.01 11.71
N THR A 47 11.87 33.02 12.35
CA THR A 47 11.33 31.64 12.41
C THR A 47 10.52 31.40 13.69
N LEU A 48 9.93 30.22 13.87
CA LEU A 48 9.15 29.92 15.06
C LEU A 48 10.01 29.93 16.35
N ASP A 49 11.27 29.51 16.23
CA ASP A 49 12.17 29.24 17.36
C ASP A 49 13.09 30.41 17.72
N THR A 50 13.10 31.49 16.93
CA THR A 50 13.96 32.64 17.23
C THR A 50 13.47 33.38 18.49
N PRO A 51 14.37 33.76 19.41
CA PRO A 51 14.01 34.56 20.57
C PRO A 51 13.48 35.93 20.12
N LEU A 52 12.46 36.45 20.81
CA LEU A 52 11.87 37.78 20.55
C LEU A 52 12.45 38.87 21.46
N VAL A 53 13.40 38.48 22.30
CA VAL A 53 13.95 39.24 23.40
C VAL A 53 15.47 39.09 23.36
N ASP A 54 16.19 40.13 23.71
CA ASP A 54 17.66 40.11 23.80
C ASP A 54 18.18 39.49 25.12
N GLU A 55 19.49 39.57 25.34
CA GLU A 55 20.16 39.06 26.55
C GLU A 55 19.82 39.87 27.82
N GLU A 56 19.23 41.06 27.68
CA GLU A 56 18.84 41.96 28.77
C GLU A 56 17.32 41.92 29.05
N ASP A 57 16.62 40.93 28.51
CA ASP A 57 15.16 40.76 28.61
C ASP A 57 14.33 41.89 27.94
N TYR A 58 14.90 42.63 26.99
CA TYR A 58 14.22 43.70 26.25
C TYR A 58 13.73 43.26 24.86
N PRO A 59 12.54 43.76 24.40
CA PRO A 59 12.05 43.61 23.03
C PRO A 59 13.09 43.89 21.95
N LEU A 60 13.30 42.93 21.05
CA LEU A 60 14.15 43.12 19.87
C LEU A 60 13.65 44.29 19.00
N ALA A 61 14.46 45.35 18.90
CA ALA A 61 14.10 46.58 18.19
C ALA A 61 13.92 46.39 16.67
N ASN A 62 14.53 45.36 16.10
CA ASN A 62 14.45 45.01 14.68
C ASN A 62 13.21 44.16 14.33
N VAL A 63 12.38 43.81 15.32
CA VAL A 63 11.26 42.89 15.16
C VAL A 63 9.96 43.52 15.66
N ASP A 64 8.91 43.48 14.83
CA ASP A 64 7.56 43.80 15.30
C ASP A 64 6.98 42.63 16.10
N ILE A 65 7.24 42.62 17.40
CA ILE A 65 6.76 41.60 18.33
C ILE A 65 5.23 41.56 18.38
N TYR A 66 4.56 42.70 18.19
CA TYR A 66 3.11 42.77 18.27
C TYR A 66 2.45 42.04 17.10
N ALA A 67 3.01 42.17 15.89
CA ALA A 67 2.54 41.42 14.72
C ALA A 67 2.95 39.94 14.76
N VAL A 68 4.17 39.64 15.20
CA VAL A 68 4.75 38.28 15.14
C VAL A 68 4.18 37.34 16.18
N ARG A 69 3.94 37.82 17.41
CA ARG A 69 3.47 36.98 18.53
C ARG A 69 2.13 36.27 18.27
N PRO A 70 1.05 36.94 17.78
CA PRO A 70 -0.20 36.25 17.47
C PRO A 70 -0.02 35.26 16.31
N VAL A 71 0.74 35.61 15.27
CA VAL A 71 1.01 34.74 14.12
C VAL A 71 1.72 33.46 14.55
N ARG A 72 2.74 33.54 15.41
CA ARG A 72 3.42 32.35 15.95
C ARG A 72 2.47 31.45 16.75
N ARG A 73 1.65 32.04 17.61
CA ARG A 73 0.65 31.29 18.40
C ARG A 73 -0.33 30.56 17.48
N ASP A 74 -0.83 31.25 16.47
CA ASP A 74 -1.83 30.71 15.55
C ASP A 74 -1.21 29.62 14.65
N LEU A 75 0.05 29.79 14.22
CA LEU A 75 0.83 28.76 13.52
C LEU A 75 1.04 27.50 14.38
N ILE A 76 1.40 27.64 15.66
CA ILE A 76 1.56 26.50 16.58
C ILE A 76 0.23 25.76 16.72
N ARG A 77 -0.87 26.50 16.91
CA ARG A 77 -2.20 25.91 16.99
C ARG A 77 -2.56 25.15 15.72
N ALA A 78 -2.39 25.77 14.55
CA ALA A 78 -2.70 25.13 13.26
C ALA A 78 -1.86 23.86 13.03
N ARG A 79 -0.56 23.88 13.38
CA ARG A 79 0.31 22.69 13.30
C ARG A 79 -0.16 21.56 14.22
N ASN A 80 -0.54 21.89 15.46
CA ASN A 80 -1.06 20.90 16.40
C ASN A 80 -2.38 20.30 15.92
N ASP A 81 -3.29 21.14 15.41
CA ASP A 81 -4.58 20.71 14.85
C ASP A 81 -4.39 19.81 13.62
N ARG A 82 -3.43 20.13 12.74
CA ARG A 82 -3.06 19.29 11.59
C ARG A 82 -2.55 17.91 12.01
N ILE A 83 -1.69 17.86 13.04
CA ILE A 83 -1.19 16.59 13.59
C ILE A 83 -2.37 15.78 14.16
N ALA A 84 -3.26 16.42 14.93
CA ALA A 84 -4.44 15.78 15.48
C ALA A 84 -5.38 15.24 14.39
N LEU A 85 -5.62 15.99 13.31
CA LEU A 85 -6.40 15.54 12.15
C LEU A 85 -5.75 14.37 11.44
N THR A 86 -4.43 14.39 11.27
CA THR A 86 -3.70 13.28 10.64
C THR A 86 -3.88 11.98 11.42
N VAL A 87 -3.73 12.04 12.76
CA VAL A 87 -3.97 10.89 13.64
C VAL A 87 -5.44 10.44 13.60
N LYS A 88 -6.39 11.37 13.49
CA LYS A 88 -7.81 11.03 13.35
C LYS A 88 -8.11 10.32 12.02
N ILE A 89 -7.56 10.83 10.92
CA ILE A 89 -7.69 10.23 9.57
C ILE A 89 -7.11 8.82 9.56
N GLU A 90 -5.93 8.62 10.16
CA GLU A 90 -5.30 7.30 10.27
C GLU A 90 -6.24 6.30 10.97
N LYS A 91 -6.82 6.67 12.12
CA LYS A 91 -7.78 5.83 12.84
C LYS A 91 -9.01 5.51 12.01
N MET A 92 -9.60 6.53 11.38
CA MET A 92 -10.78 6.38 10.52
C MET A 92 -10.51 5.44 9.33
N LEU A 93 -9.32 5.56 8.72
CA LEU A 93 -8.91 4.70 7.61
C LEU A 93 -8.67 3.26 8.07
N HIS A 94 -8.04 3.07 9.23
CA HIS A 94 -7.86 1.75 9.82
C HIS A 94 -9.19 1.07 10.14
N GLU A 95 -10.19 1.80 10.64
CA GLU A 95 -11.52 1.26 10.91
C GLU A 95 -12.24 0.83 9.62
N LEU A 96 -12.16 1.65 8.56
CA LEU A 96 -12.68 1.31 7.23
C LEU A 96 -11.99 0.08 6.62
N HIS A 97 -10.67 0.00 6.69
CA HIS A 97 -9.91 -1.14 6.14
C HIS A 97 -10.08 -2.41 6.98
N SER A 98 -10.27 -2.27 8.30
CA SER A 98 -10.55 -3.41 9.19
C SER A 98 -11.95 -3.98 8.96
N SER A 99 -12.94 -3.12 8.68
CA SER A 99 -14.33 -3.51 8.41
C SER A 99 -14.55 -4.03 6.98
N CYS A 100 -13.78 -3.57 5.99
CA CYS A 100 -13.92 -3.97 4.58
C CYS A 100 -13.14 -5.26 4.20
N GLY A 101 -12.48 -5.91 5.17
CA GLY A 101 -11.81 -7.19 4.93
C GLY A 101 -10.39 -7.06 4.40
N GLY A 102 -9.46 -6.79 5.31
CA GLY A 102 -8.08 -7.29 5.20
C GLY A 102 -7.00 -6.24 4.97
N SER A 103 -6.45 -5.68 6.05
CA SER A 103 -5.01 -5.62 6.29
C SER A 103 -4.72 -4.89 7.60
N LYS A 104 -3.98 -5.57 8.47
CA LYS A 104 -3.44 -5.03 9.71
C LYS A 104 -2.38 -3.97 9.36
N PRO A 105 -2.32 -2.81 10.04
CA PRO A 105 -1.29 -1.83 9.77
C PRO A 105 0.08 -2.33 10.27
N PRO A 106 1.17 -2.10 9.53
CA PRO A 106 2.51 -2.22 10.09
C PRO A 106 2.83 -0.91 10.82
N SER A 107 2.54 -0.88 12.12
CA SER A 107 3.25 -0.01 13.04
C SER A 107 4.61 -0.67 13.28
N ASP A 108 5.68 -0.11 12.73
CA ASP A 108 6.96 0.08 13.44
C ASP A 108 7.98 0.82 12.56
N THR A 109 8.34 2.00 13.04
CA THR A 109 9.46 2.82 12.61
C THR A 109 10.78 2.08 12.86
N THR A 110 11.55 1.79 11.82
CA THR A 110 13.02 2.08 11.70
C THR A 110 13.65 1.38 10.48
N ASN A 111 14.24 2.19 9.60
CA ASN A 111 15.43 1.95 8.77
C ASN A 111 15.73 0.52 8.29
N ALA A 112 15.45 0.22 7.02
CA ALA A 112 16.44 -0.30 6.07
C ALA A 112 15.80 -0.59 4.71
N THR A 113 16.36 0.06 3.70
CA THR A 113 16.17 -0.11 2.26
C THR A 113 16.31 -1.55 1.82
N VAL A 114 15.20 -2.28 1.62
CA VAL A 114 15.12 -3.37 0.64
C VAL A 114 13.69 -3.40 0.10
N GLU A 115 13.52 -2.83 -1.10
CA GLU A 115 12.33 -2.99 -1.92
C GLU A 115 12.10 -4.48 -2.20
N LYS A 116 11.31 -5.14 -1.35
CA LYS A 116 10.61 -6.36 -1.72
C LYS A 116 9.25 -5.91 -2.25
N PRO A 117 8.92 -6.17 -3.52
CA PRO A 117 7.60 -5.85 -4.02
C PRO A 117 6.59 -6.62 -3.17
N VAL A 118 5.62 -5.88 -2.64
CA VAL A 118 4.50 -6.37 -1.84
C VAL A 118 3.78 -7.42 -2.68
N VAL A 119 4.01 -8.69 -2.36
CA VAL A 119 3.22 -9.78 -2.92
C VAL A 119 1.85 -9.63 -2.28
N HIS A 120 0.94 -8.96 -3.00
CA HIS A 120 -0.49 -9.07 -2.75
C HIS A 120 -0.78 -10.54 -2.50
N ARG A 121 -1.41 -10.86 -1.37
CA ARG A 121 -1.84 -12.22 -1.03
C ARG A 121 -2.73 -12.68 -2.18
N THR A 122 -2.11 -13.36 -3.14
CA THR A 122 -2.75 -13.91 -4.31
C THR A 122 -3.88 -14.80 -3.82
N SER A 123 -5.08 -14.58 -4.34
CA SER A 123 -6.17 -15.54 -4.21
C SER A 123 -5.57 -16.92 -4.46
N ASN A 124 -5.71 -17.86 -3.52
CA ASN A 124 -5.11 -19.20 -3.65
C ASN A 124 -5.82 -20.04 -4.73
N GLU A 125 -6.42 -19.36 -5.70
CA GLU A 125 -7.24 -19.86 -6.79
C GLU A 125 -6.33 -20.33 -7.90
N VAL A 126 -6.57 -21.57 -8.31
CA VAL A 126 -5.89 -22.18 -9.44
C VAL A 126 -6.57 -21.68 -10.71
N PHE A 127 -5.82 -20.99 -11.58
CA PHE A 127 -6.35 -20.51 -12.86
C PHE A 127 -5.91 -21.38 -14.05
N ALA A 128 -4.83 -22.15 -13.89
CA ALA A 128 -4.31 -23.00 -14.96
C ALA A 128 -3.66 -24.27 -14.41
N ARG A 129 -3.59 -25.29 -15.26
CA ARG A 129 -2.92 -26.56 -14.98
C ARG A 129 -1.85 -26.81 -16.03
N ILE A 130 -0.70 -27.30 -15.60
CA ILE A 130 0.37 -27.73 -16.49
C ILE A 130 0.02 -29.11 -17.06
N GLY A 131 -0.05 -29.20 -18.38
CA GLY A 131 -0.24 -30.45 -19.12
C GLY A 131 1.09 -31.21 -19.24
N VAL A 132 1.61 -31.30 -20.46
CA VAL A 132 2.88 -31.99 -20.73
C VAL A 132 4.03 -31.00 -20.63
N VAL A 133 5.12 -31.41 -19.97
CA VAL A 133 6.40 -30.69 -19.92
C VAL A 133 7.42 -31.48 -20.75
N SER A 134 8.12 -30.80 -21.65
CA SER A 134 9.14 -31.45 -22.49
C SER A 134 10.46 -31.58 -21.74
N PRO A 135 11.18 -32.71 -21.86
CA PRO A 135 12.46 -32.89 -21.20
C PRO A 135 13.49 -31.86 -21.69
N TYR A 136 14.37 -31.41 -20.81
CA TYR A 136 15.40 -30.39 -21.08
C TYR A 136 14.86 -29.00 -21.47
N SER A 137 13.55 -28.80 -21.38
CA SER A 137 12.94 -27.49 -21.61
C SER A 137 13.21 -26.51 -20.46
N PRO A 138 13.02 -25.20 -20.66
CA PRO A 138 13.11 -24.23 -19.58
C PRO A 138 12.15 -24.54 -18.42
N ALA A 139 10.95 -25.05 -18.71
CA ALA A 139 10.00 -25.51 -17.71
C ALA A 139 10.49 -26.71 -16.89
N ASP A 140 11.10 -27.69 -17.56
CA ASP A 140 11.67 -28.87 -16.89
C ASP A 140 12.86 -28.49 -15.98
N ASN A 141 13.74 -27.62 -16.48
CA ASN A 141 14.86 -27.08 -15.69
C ASN A 141 14.39 -26.24 -14.50
N ALA A 142 13.25 -25.56 -14.62
CA ALA A 142 12.58 -24.85 -13.52
C ALA A 142 11.91 -25.78 -12.50
N GLY A 143 11.84 -27.09 -12.77
CA GLY A 143 11.23 -28.09 -11.89
C GLY A 143 9.71 -28.21 -12.02
N LEU A 144 9.12 -27.64 -13.09
CA LEU A 144 7.70 -27.84 -13.41
C LEU A 144 7.45 -29.28 -13.85
N ARG A 145 6.34 -29.85 -13.37
CA ARG A 145 5.92 -31.19 -13.75
C ARG A 145 4.51 -31.16 -14.31
N GLY A 146 4.22 -32.15 -15.16
CA GLY A 146 2.87 -32.35 -15.65
C GLY A 146 1.91 -32.64 -14.51
N GLY A 147 0.77 -31.96 -14.51
CA GLY A 147 -0.24 -32.03 -13.47
C GLY A 147 -0.18 -30.93 -12.41
N ASP A 148 0.86 -30.09 -12.39
CA ASP A 148 0.97 -28.97 -11.45
C ASP A 148 -0.12 -27.92 -11.70
N CYS A 149 -0.70 -27.39 -10.62
CA CYS A 149 -1.74 -26.36 -10.67
C CYS A 149 -1.13 -24.97 -10.43
N LEU A 150 -1.24 -24.06 -11.38
CA LEU A 150 -0.72 -22.69 -11.28
C LEU A 150 -1.67 -21.79 -10.48
N ILE A 151 -1.12 -21.14 -9.45
CA ILE A 151 -1.79 -20.08 -8.68
C ILE A 151 -1.29 -18.70 -9.13
N GLN A 152 0.01 -18.59 -9.37
CA GLN A 152 0.65 -17.33 -9.73
C GLN A 152 1.70 -17.55 -10.82
N PHE A 153 1.69 -16.67 -11.81
CA PHE A 153 2.71 -16.60 -12.85
C PHE A 153 3.23 -15.17 -12.97
N GLY A 154 4.39 -14.88 -12.36
CA GLY A 154 4.95 -13.53 -12.30
C GLY A 154 3.95 -12.52 -11.69
N PRO A 155 3.55 -11.48 -12.45
CA PRO A 155 2.54 -10.51 -12.03
C PRO A 155 1.08 -11.00 -12.22
N PHE A 156 0.87 -12.14 -12.86
CA PHE A 156 -0.46 -12.66 -13.18
C PHE A 156 -0.99 -13.61 -12.11
N HIS A 157 -2.29 -13.48 -11.83
CA HIS A 157 -3.06 -14.22 -10.83
C HIS A 157 -4.46 -14.50 -11.37
N ALA A 158 -5.22 -15.39 -10.72
CA ALA A 158 -6.59 -15.72 -11.13
C ALA A 158 -7.52 -14.49 -11.27
N GLY A 159 -7.34 -13.47 -10.43
CA GLY A 159 -8.14 -12.24 -10.48
C GLY A 159 -7.67 -11.17 -11.47
N ASN A 160 -6.51 -11.35 -12.12
CA ASN A 160 -5.91 -10.36 -13.03
C ASN A 160 -5.63 -10.93 -14.44
N LEU A 161 -5.88 -12.21 -14.66
CA LEU A 161 -5.65 -12.85 -15.95
C LEU A 161 -6.97 -12.98 -16.72
N ASP A 162 -7.30 -11.96 -17.50
CA ASP A 162 -8.48 -11.98 -18.38
C ASP A 162 -8.26 -12.79 -19.66
N ASP A 163 -7.04 -12.71 -20.24
CA ASP A 163 -6.67 -13.44 -21.45
C ASP A 163 -5.25 -14.04 -21.34
N ILE A 164 -5.10 -15.30 -21.75
CA ILE A 164 -3.82 -16.03 -21.81
C ILE A 164 -2.83 -15.31 -22.74
N LYS A 165 -3.32 -14.54 -23.71
CA LYS A 165 -2.46 -13.76 -24.62
C LYS A 165 -1.55 -12.78 -23.89
N GLN A 166 -2.04 -12.11 -22.84
CA GLN A 166 -1.21 -11.18 -22.06
C GLN A 166 -0.06 -11.90 -21.35
N MET A 167 -0.32 -13.12 -20.86
CA MET A 167 0.72 -13.97 -20.29
C MET A 167 1.75 -14.36 -21.37
N LEU A 168 1.32 -14.69 -22.59
CA LEU A 168 2.22 -15.02 -23.70
C LEU A 168 3.08 -13.82 -24.14
N GLU A 169 2.50 -12.62 -24.22
CA GLU A 169 3.24 -11.38 -24.51
C GLU A 169 4.28 -11.10 -23.43
N PHE A 170 3.91 -11.21 -22.15
CA PHE A 170 4.85 -11.04 -21.05
C PHE A 170 6.01 -12.04 -21.06
N ILE A 171 5.74 -13.30 -21.47
CA ILE A 171 6.79 -14.32 -21.62
C ILE A 171 7.76 -13.95 -22.75
N GLN A 172 7.26 -13.34 -23.84
CA GLN A 172 8.10 -12.86 -24.94
C GLN A 172 8.96 -11.65 -24.52
N ASP A 173 8.40 -10.73 -23.75
CA ASP A 173 9.14 -9.55 -23.25
C ASP A 173 10.14 -9.90 -22.14
N SER A 174 9.92 -11.04 -21.48
CA SER A 174 10.73 -11.55 -20.37
C SER A 174 11.69 -12.67 -20.79
N ILE A 175 12.10 -12.72 -22.06
CA ILE A 175 13.15 -13.65 -22.51
C ILE A 175 14.44 -13.40 -21.71
N GLU A 176 15.09 -14.49 -21.29
CA GLU A 176 16.30 -14.52 -20.46
C GLU A 176 16.17 -13.92 -19.06
N LYS A 177 14.96 -13.53 -18.64
CA LYS A 177 14.69 -13.01 -17.29
C LYS A 177 14.00 -14.07 -16.42
N PRO A 178 14.42 -14.25 -15.17
CA PRO A 178 13.76 -15.18 -14.26
C PRO A 178 12.36 -14.69 -13.87
N ILE A 179 11.35 -15.50 -14.15
CA ILE A 179 9.95 -15.28 -13.76
C ILE A 179 9.64 -16.19 -12.57
N ARG A 180 9.13 -15.60 -11.49
CA ARG A 180 8.68 -16.37 -10.31
C ARG A 180 7.27 -16.89 -10.52
N LEU A 181 7.02 -18.14 -10.19
CA LEU A 181 5.70 -18.75 -10.24
C LEU A 181 5.43 -19.58 -8.99
N THR A 182 4.16 -19.72 -8.64
CA THR A 182 3.71 -20.56 -7.53
C THR A 182 2.75 -21.61 -8.08
N VAL A 183 3.11 -22.87 -7.88
CA VAL A 183 2.30 -24.03 -8.26
C VAL A 183 1.86 -24.83 -7.05
N VAL A 184 0.79 -25.60 -7.16
CA VAL A 184 0.36 -26.58 -6.16
C VAL A 184 0.63 -27.98 -6.70
N ARG A 185 1.38 -28.76 -5.92
CA ARG A 185 1.64 -30.18 -6.18
C ARG A 185 1.28 -30.99 -4.94
N GLY A 186 0.26 -31.85 -5.06
CA GLY A 186 -0.23 -32.65 -3.93
C GLY A 186 -0.66 -31.78 -2.74
N GLU A 187 -1.46 -30.75 -3.00
CA GLU A 187 -1.96 -29.75 -2.03
C GLU A 187 -0.90 -28.85 -1.36
N ARG A 188 0.37 -28.97 -1.73
CA ARG A 188 1.43 -28.10 -1.21
C ARG A 188 1.80 -27.02 -2.23
N PRO A 189 1.81 -25.73 -1.83
CA PRO A 189 2.30 -24.67 -2.69
C PRO A 189 3.83 -24.75 -2.78
N ILE A 190 4.36 -24.81 -3.99
CA ILE A 190 5.77 -24.83 -4.34
C ILE A 190 6.07 -23.57 -5.16
N ARG A 191 7.06 -22.80 -4.73
CA ARG A 191 7.56 -21.65 -5.48
C ARG A 191 8.68 -22.10 -6.39
N LEU A 192 8.55 -21.77 -7.67
CA LEU A 192 9.51 -22.11 -8.72
C LEU A 192 9.93 -20.83 -9.46
N GLU A 193 11.07 -20.91 -10.13
CA GLU A 193 11.62 -19.83 -10.94
C GLU A 193 11.86 -20.36 -12.35
N LEU A 194 11.22 -19.73 -13.32
CA LEU A 194 11.22 -20.11 -14.72
C LEU A 194 11.84 -19.00 -15.55
N THR A 195 12.90 -19.30 -16.27
CA THR A 195 13.54 -18.35 -17.17
C THR A 195 13.19 -18.71 -18.61
N PRO A 196 12.34 -17.92 -19.31
CA PRO A 196 12.04 -18.17 -20.72
C PRO A 196 13.29 -18.06 -21.57
N ARG A 197 13.55 -19.05 -22.42
CA ARG A 197 14.67 -19.03 -23.36
C ARG A 197 14.35 -19.86 -24.59
N TYR A 198 14.98 -19.53 -25.72
CA TYR A 198 14.95 -20.42 -26.88
C TYR A 198 15.64 -21.74 -26.52
N TRP A 199 15.02 -22.85 -26.91
CA TRP A 199 15.49 -24.20 -26.65
C TRP A 199 15.21 -25.07 -27.87
N SER A 200 15.68 -26.31 -27.88
CA SER A 200 15.59 -27.22 -29.03
C SER A 200 14.16 -27.65 -29.41
N GLY A 201 13.14 -27.17 -28.70
CA GLY A 201 11.74 -27.43 -28.99
C GLY A 201 10.99 -26.18 -29.46
N ARG A 202 9.65 -26.27 -29.47
CA ARG A 202 8.79 -25.15 -29.89
C ARG A 202 8.53 -24.19 -28.74
N GLY A 203 8.61 -22.89 -29.02
CA GLY A 203 8.31 -21.81 -28.07
C GLY A 203 9.41 -21.58 -27.04
N LEU A 204 9.10 -20.81 -26.00
CA LEU A 204 10.08 -20.29 -25.02
C LEU A 204 10.12 -21.04 -23.68
N LEU A 205 9.11 -21.87 -23.39
CA LEU A 205 8.95 -22.55 -22.10
C LEU A 205 8.99 -24.07 -22.19
N GLY A 206 8.42 -24.64 -23.26
CA GLY A 206 8.34 -26.09 -23.46
C GLY A 206 7.34 -26.83 -22.58
N CYS A 207 6.33 -26.13 -22.05
CA CYS A 207 5.19 -26.70 -21.35
C CYS A 207 3.87 -26.32 -22.03
N SER A 208 2.87 -27.19 -21.89
CA SER A 208 1.48 -26.89 -22.26
C SER A 208 0.73 -26.37 -21.04
N VAL A 209 0.13 -25.19 -21.14
CA VAL A 209 -0.69 -24.59 -20.09
C VAL A 209 -2.16 -24.75 -20.48
N ILE A 210 -2.93 -25.40 -19.62
CA ILE A 210 -4.36 -25.65 -19.82
C ILE A 210 -5.11 -24.74 -18.86
N PRO A 211 -5.88 -23.75 -19.35
CA PRO A 211 -6.69 -22.90 -18.47
C PRO A 211 -7.75 -23.75 -17.76
N MET A 212 -7.92 -23.49 -16.47
CA MET A 212 -9.01 -24.07 -15.68
C MET A 212 -10.02 -22.95 -15.47
N THR A 213 -11.08 -22.94 -16.29
CA THR A 213 -12.24 -22.08 -16.00
C THR A 213 -12.79 -22.51 -14.64
N SER A 214 -13.05 -21.56 -13.75
CA SER A 214 -13.53 -21.74 -12.38
C SER A 214 -14.98 -22.27 -12.28
N ALA A 215 -15.36 -23.21 -13.15
CA ALA A 215 -16.59 -23.97 -13.09
C ALA A 215 -16.27 -25.45 -12.83
N LYS A 216 -16.51 -25.88 -11.58
CA LYS A 216 -16.33 -27.23 -11.00
C LYS A 216 -14.96 -27.52 -10.38
N ILE A 217 -14.87 -27.18 -9.10
CA ILE A 217 -14.44 -28.16 -8.10
C ILE A 217 -15.75 -28.79 -7.60
N ILE A 218 -16.08 -30.00 -8.05
CA ILE A 218 -17.08 -30.90 -7.43
C ILE A 218 -16.31 -32.10 -6.94
#